data_AF-A0A445IHN9-F1
#
_entry.id   AF-A0A445IHN9-F1
#
_cell.length_a   1.000
_cell.length_b   1.000
_cell.length_c   1.000
_cell.angle_alpha   90.00
_cell.angle_beta   90.00
_cell.angle_gamma   90.00
#
_symmetry.space_group_name_H-M   'P 1'
#
loop_
_entity.id
_entity.type
_entity.pdbx_description
1 polymer ?
#
loop_
_entity_poly.entity_id
_entity_poly.type
_entity_poly.pdbx_seq_one_letter_code
_entity_poly.pdbx_strand_id
1 'polypeptide(L)'
;MSQEQLKKPQGEQDPIKYGDVFKVSDELAFKPIAPRDAALMQATENQALGQTQKGGPASVMQSAATENLRAGVVGRQDISDVARNEGVSVTETKVGCHRVITEFVGRHVVGQFVEPDVPMNTPGTALERDAITIGEALEASAIAGASDKPVDESDAAAIQAAEMRATGKNETEPGGLGARAQSAATRNTRTVSHSHKTTLSDVLTDAKEKLPADKAVTREDAEGVIGAELRNKLDMRTTPGGVAASMAAAATLNQNRQVTDA
;
A
#
# COMPACT_ATOMS: atom_id res chain seq x y z
N MET A 1 -43.66 38.29 24.49
CA MET A 1 -44.05 37.08 23.74
C MET A 1 -42.77 36.42 23.26
N SER A 2 -42.32 35.39 23.98
CA SER A 2 -41.10 34.62 23.67
C SER A 2 -41.28 33.89 22.34
N GLN A 3 -40.33 34.05 21.42
CA GLN A 3 -40.15 33.10 20.34
C GLN A 3 -39.47 31.86 20.93
N GLU A 4 -40.23 30.77 21.02
CA GLU A 4 -39.65 29.44 21.21
C GLU A 4 -38.75 29.16 20.00
N GLN A 5 -37.45 29.08 20.27
CA GLN A 5 -36.50 28.43 19.37
C GLN A 5 -36.98 26.98 19.17
N LEU A 6 -37.38 26.65 17.95
CA LEU A 6 -37.39 25.26 17.50
C LEU A 6 -35.96 24.71 17.64
N LYS A 7 -35.73 23.94 18.70
CA LYS A 7 -34.61 23.00 18.75
C LYS A 7 -34.79 22.06 17.57
N LYS A 8 -33.93 22.18 16.56
CA LYS A 8 -33.69 21.09 15.61
C LYS A 8 -33.36 19.83 16.43
N PRO A 9 -34.03 18.68 16.22
CA PRO A 9 -33.55 17.42 16.76
C PRO A 9 -32.12 17.20 16.24
N GLN A 10 -31.20 16.85 17.12
CA GLN A 10 -29.83 16.47 16.75
C GLN A 10 -29.94 15.35 15.70
N GLY A 11 -29.41 15.62 14.51
CA GLY A 11 -29.63 14.79 13.33
C GLY A 11 -29.16 13.36 13.55
N GLU A 12 -30.03 12.40 13.24
CA GLU A 12 -29.64 11.03 12.91
C GLU A 12 -28.64 11.12 11.76
N GLN A 13 -27.35 10.98 12.07
CA GLN A 13 -26.35 10.77 11.02
C GLN A 13 -26.54 9.33 10.52
N ASP A 14 -26.76 9.17 9.22
CA ASP A 14 -26.77 7.86 8.60
C ASP A 14 -25.44 7.15 8.91
N PRO A 15 -25.46 5.88 9.37
CA PRO A 15 -24.23 5.17 9.64
C PRO A 15 -23.45 4.96 8.35
N ILE A 16 -22.12 4.99 8.47
CA ILE A 16 -21.20 4.55 7.42
C ILE A 16 -21.35 3.03 7.26
N LYS A 17 -21.81 2.60 6.10
CA LYS A 17 -22.06 1.21 5.75
C LYS A 17 -20.91 0.63 4.95
N TYR A 18 -20.88 -0.70 4.81
CA TYR A 18 -19.90 -1.36 3.95
C TYR A 18 -19.98 -0.88 2.49
N GLY A 19 -21.17 -0.64 1.95
CA GLY A 19 -21.35 -0.17 0.58
C GLY A 19 -20.85 1.25 0.33
N ASP A 20 -20.65 2.05 1.38
CA ASP A 20 -20.13 3.41 1.28
C ASP A 20 -18.61 3.45 1.10
N VAL A 21 -17.91 2.42 1.59
CA VAL A 21 -16.44 2.37 1.59
C VAL A 21 -15.86 1.23 0.75
N PHE A 22 -16.64 0.18 0.47
CA PHE A 22 -16.25 -0.96 -0.36
C PHE A 22 -17.24 -1.17 -1.49
N LYS A 23 -16.73 -1.67 -2.62
CA LYS A 23 -17.57 -2.08 -3.77
C LYS A 23 -18.23 -3.43 -3.50
N VAL A 24 -19.07 -3.49 -2.47
CA VAL A 24 -19.88 -4.65 -2.12
C VAL A 24 -21.34 -4.39 -2.47
N SER A 25 -22.08 -5.47 -2.72
CA SER A 25 -23.52 -5.42 -2.98
C SER A 25 -24.26 -6.30 -1.96
N ASP A 26 -25.56 -6.47 -2.15
CA ASP A 26 -26.42 -7.32 -1.33
C ASP A 26 -26.50 -6.86 0.14
N GLU A 27 -26.81 -7.81 1.02
CA GLU A 27 -27.06 -7.59 2.44
C GLU A 27 -25.89 -6.88 3.16
N LEU A 28 -24.64 -7.19 2.83
CA LEU A 28 -23.49 -6.58 3.49
C LEU A 28 -23.44 -5.08 3.23
N ALA A 29 -23.77 -4.62 2.01
CA ALA A 29 -23.67 -3.22 1.61
C ALA A 29 -24.50 -2.27 2.48
N PHE A 30 -25.61 -2.76 3.06
CA PHE A 30 -26.51 -1.99 3.91
C PHE A 30 -26.18 -2.05 5.40
N LYS A 31 -25.18 -2.85 5.82
CA LYS A 31 -24.82 -2.99 7.22
C LYS A 31 -23.86 -1.88 7.66
N PRO A 32 -24.07 -1.28 8.84
CA PRO A 32 -23.10 -0.38 9.43
C PRO A 32 -21.81 -1.15 9.75
N ILE A 33 -20.66 -0.50 9.56
CA ILE A 33 -19.38 -1.12 9.96
C ILE A 33 -19.27 -1.05 11.48
N ALA A 34 -19.20 -2.22 12.12
CA ALA A 34 -19.17 -2.36 13.57
C ALA A 34 -17.72 -2.50 14.12
N PRO A 35 -17.44 -2.10 15.37
CA PRO A 35 -16.10 -2.18 15.95
C PRO A 35 -15.51 -3.60 15.98
N ARG A 36 -16.32 -4.63 16.26
CA ARG A 36 -15.80 -6.01 16.24
C ARG A 36 -15.57 -6.56 14.85
N ASP A 37 -16.28 -6.07 13.83
CA ASP A 37 -15.99 -6.42 12.44
C ASP A 37 -14.60 -5.89 12.05
N ALA A 38 -14.34 -4.62 12.38
CA ALA A 38 -13.05 -3.97 12.12
C ALA A 38 -11.90 -4.65 12.90
N ALA A 39 -12.15 -5.06 14.15
CA ALA A 39 -11.17 -5.80 14.94
C ALA A 39 -10.91 -7.20 14.37
N LEU A 40 -11.95 -7.90 13.89
CA LEU A 40 -11.81 -9.20 13.27
C LEU A 40 -11.03 -9.10 11.96
N MET A 41 -11.33 -8.10 11.12
CA MET A 41 -10.56 -7.82 9.91
C MET A 41 -9.09 -7.54 10.21
N GLN A 42 -8.81 -6.68 11.20
CA GLN A 42 -7.43 -6.42 11.61
C GLN A 42 -6.69 -7.69 12.05
N ALA A 43 -7.35 -8.54 12.85
CA ALA A 43 -6.75 -9.79 13.32
C ALA A 43 -6.46 -10.74 12.14
N THR A 44 -7.39 -10.86 11.20
CA THR A 44 -7.21 -11.69 10.01
C THR A 44 -6.11 -11.14 9.10
N GLU A 45 -6.05 -9.83 8.85
CA GLU A 45 -4.97 -9.17 8.11
C GLU A 45 -3.61 -9.45 8.76
N ASN A 46 -3.50 -9.24 10.07
CA ASN A 46 -2.25 -9.48 10.80
C ASN A 46 -1.82 -10.95 10.76
N GLN A 47 -2.77 -11.88 10.81
CA GLN A 47 -2.47 -13.31 10.75
C GLN A 47 -1.97 -13.73 9.35
N ALA A 48 -2.55 -13.17 8.28
CA ALA A 48 -2.19 -13.51 6.91
C ALA A 48 -0.92 -12.78 6.43
N LEU A 49 -0.78 -11.49 6.77
CA LEU A 49 0.22 -10.58 6.20
C LEU A 49 1.27 -10.12 7.23
N GLY A 50 1.18 -10.54 8.49
CA GLY A 50 2.09 -10.16 9.58
C GLY A 50 1.90 -8.74 10.13
N GLN A 51 1.18 -7.88 9.40
CA GLN A 51 0.85 -6.51 9.80
C GLN A 51 -0.43 -6.01 9.12
N THR A 52 -1.05 -5.00 9.72
CA THR A 52 -2.21 -4.33 9.16
C THR A 52 -1.76 -3.44 8.01
N GLN A 53 -2.40 -3.57 6.85
CA GLN A 53 -2.04 -2.72 5.71
C GLN A 53 -2.58 -1.31 5.95
N LYS A 54 -1.69 -0.32 6.01
CA LYS A 54 -2.08 1.09 6.11
C LYS A 54 -2.91 1.46 4.89
N GLY A 55 -4.14 1.95 5.09
CA GLY A 55 -5.07 2.25 4.01
C GLY A 55 -5.77 1.01 3.42
N GLY A 56 -5.52 -0.19 3.94
CA GLY A 56 -6.26 -1.41 3.60
C GLY A 56 -7.64 -1.50 4.28
N PRO A 57 -8.44 -2.53 3.95
CA PRO A 57 -9.77 -2.76 4.50
C PRO A 57 -9.87 -2.68 6.02
N ALA A 58 -8.94 -3.28 6.79
CA ALA A 58 -8.97 -3.16 8.25
C ALA A 58 -8.89 -1.69 8.70
N SER A 59 -8.00 -0.89 8.12
CA SER A 59 -7.82 0.52 8.47
C SER A 59 -9.05 1.37 8.12
N VAL A 60 -9.66 1.10 6.97
CA VAL A 60 -10.91 1.76 6.53
C VAL A 60 -12.06 1.39 7.46
N MET A 61 -12.21 0.11 7.79
CA MET A 61 -13.23 -0.38 8.70
C MET A 61 -13.07 0.20 10.11
N GLN A 62 -11.84 0.32 10.61
CA GLN A 62 -11.57 0.92 11.93
C GLN A 62 -11.99 2.40 11.98
N SER A 63 -11.69 3.14 10.92
CA SER A 63 -12.08 4.55 10.81
C SER A 63 -13.61 4.68 10.78
N ALA A 64 -14.28 3.91 9.92
CA ALA A 64 -15.73 3.90 9.80
C ALA A 64 -16.42 3.47 11.11
N ALA A 65 -15.94 2.40 11.75
CA ALA A 65 -16.46 1.92 13.02
C ALA A 65 -16.28 2.94 14.15
N THR A 66 -15.16 3.68 14.16
CA THR A 66 -14.92 4.74 15.15
C THR A 66 -15.93 5.87 15.01
N GLU A 67 -16.21 6.29 13.78
CA GLU A 67 -17.21 7.33 13.51
C GLU A 67 -18.64 6.83 13.82
N ASN A 68 -18.99 5.60 13.43
CA ASN A 68 -20.28 4.99 13.78
C ASN A 68 -20.47 4.86 15.29
N LEU A 69 -19.42 4.52 16.03
CA LEU A 69 -19.42 4.45 17.49
C LEU A 69 -19.60 5.83 18.12
N ARG A 70 -18.92 6.86 17.59
CA ARG A 70 -19.07 8.26 18.04
C ARG A 70 -20.47 8.80 17.80
N ALA A 71 -21.08 8.43 16.66
CA ALA A 71 -22.46 8.76 16.32
C ALA A 71 -23.49 7.98 17.15
N GLY A 72 -23.07 6.96 17.91
CA GLY A 72 -23.94 6.13 18.74
C GLY A 72 -24.82 5.15 17.95
N VAL A 73 -24.52 4.93 16.66
CA VAL A 73 -25.30 4.02 15.80
C VAL A 73 -24.90 2.56 16.00
N VAL A 74 -23.70 2.31 16.53
CA VAL A 74 -23.21 0.98 16.93
C VAL A 74 -22.57 1.04 18.31
N GLY A 75 -22.68 -0.04 19.07
CA GLY A 75 -22.02 -0.26 20.35
C GLY A 75 -20.61 -0.84 20.20
N ARG A 76 -19.79 -0.70 21.26
CA ARG A 76 -18.42 -1.24 21.30
C ARG A 76 -18.33 -2.75 21.11
N GLN A 77 -19.40 -3.47 21.44
CA GLN A 77 -19.48 -4.93 21.39
C GLN A 77 -20.26 -5.43 20.18
N ASP A 78 -20.68 -4.53 19.30
CA ASP A 78 -21.48 -4.89 18.13
C ASP A 78 -20.60 -5.55 17.08
N ILE A 79 -21.18 -6.53 16.40
CA ILE A 79 -20.62 -7.29 15.30
C ILE A 79 -21.77 -7.55 14.31
N SER A 80 -21.50 -7.43 13.02
CA SER A 80 -22.49 -7.83 12.01
C SER A 80 -22.70 -9.34 12.05
N ASP A 81 -23.90 -9.76 11.71
CA ASP A 81 -24.26 -11.16 11.45
C ASP A 81 -23.42 -11.79 10.32
N VAL A 82 -23.08 -11.05 9.26
CA VAL A 82 -22.18 -11.55 8.20
C VAL A 82 -20.82 -11.89 8.78
N ALA A 83 -20.18 -10.95 9.49
CA ALA A 83 -18.88 -11.21 10.12
C ALA A 83 -18.96 -12.30 11.21
N ARG A 84 -20.07 -12.38 11.95
CA ARG A 84 -20.28 -13.39 12.99
C ARG A 84 -20.50 -14.80 12.43
N ASN A 85 -21.33 -14.93 11.39
CA ASN A 85 -21.82 -16.21 10.90
C ASN A 85 -20.97 -16.76 9.75
N GLU A 86 -20.50 -15.88 8.86
CA GLU A 86 -19.71 -16.25 7.68
C GLU A 86 -18.20 -15.98 7.88
N GLY A 87 -17.83 -15.12 8.83
CA GLY A 87 -16.43 -14.85 9.19
C GLY A 87 -15.76 -13.79 8.32
N VAL A 88 -14.44 -13.64 8.53
CA VAL A 88 -13.56 -12.75 7.78
C VAL A 88 -12.31 -13.53 7.41
N SER A 89 -11.92 -13.48 6.12
CA SER A 89 -10.81 -14.29 5.60
C SER A 89 -9.96 -13.52 4.61
N VAL A 90 -8.69 -13.89 4.51
CA VAL A 90 -7.75 -13.41 3.49
C VAL A 90 -7.26 -14.61 2.70
N THR A 91 -7.29 -14.51 1.38
CA THR A 91 -6.74 -15.53 0.48
C THR A 91 -5.59 -14.94 -0.33
N GLU A 92 -4.51 -15.69 -0.47
CA GLU A 92 -3.39 -15.34 -1.33
C GLU A 92 -3.34 -16.31 -2.51
N THR A 93 -3.24 -15.80 -3.74
CA THR A 93 -3.06 -16.60 -4.95
C THR A 93 -1.86 -16.08 -5.73
N LYS A 94 -0.92 -16.97 -6.05
CA LYS A 94 0.25 -16.62 -6.88
C LYS A 94 -0.10 -16.69 -8.37
N VAL A 95 0.21 -15.63 -9.10
CA VAL A 95 0.01 -15.50 -10.55
C VAL A 95 1.29 -14.95 -11.17
N GLY A 96 2.12 -15.84 -11.73
CA GLY A 96 3.43 -15.48 -12.24
C GLY A 96 4.37 -15.00 -11.12
N CYS A 97 4.98 -13.82 -11.29
CA CYS A 97 5.82 -13.16 -10.28
C CYS A 97 5.03 -12.26 -9.30
N HIS A 98 3.70 -12.27 -9.39
CA HIS A 98 2.82 -11.49 -8.51
C HIS A 98 2.04 -12.41 -7.57
N ARG A 99 1.68 -11.87 -6.42
CA ARG A 99 0.63 -12.43 -5.55
C ARG A 99 -0.59 -11.52 -5.57
N VAL A 100 -1.76 -12.16 -5.62
CA VAL A 100 -3.06 -11.52 -5.51
C VAL A 100 -3.61 -11.85 -4.13
N ILE A 101 -3.71 -10.83 -3.28
CA ILE A 101 -4.28 -10.95 -1.94
C ILE A 101 -5.71 -10.46 -2.04
N THR A 102 -6.68 -11.29 -1.64
CA THR A 102 -8.10 -10.93 -1.65
C THR A 102 -8.67 -11.11 -0.24
N GLU A 103 -9.35 -10.09 0.24
CA GLU A 103 -9.87 -10.01 1.61
C GLU A 103 -11.39 -9.99 1.58
N PHE A 104 -12.00 -10.74 2.50
CA PHE A 104 -13.42 -11.02 2.48
C PHE A 104 -14.09 -10.78 3.82
N VAL A 105 -15.32 -10.27 3.77
CA VAL A 105 -16.29 -10.33 4.87
C VAL A 105 -17.43 -11.22 4.42
N GLY A 106 -17.54 -12.38 5.06
CA GLY A 106 -18.30 -13.52 4.56
C GLY A 106 -17.88 -13.87 3.14
N ARG A 107 -18.86 -13.95 2.23
CA ARG A 107 -18.61 -14.20 0.80
C ARG A 107 -18.26 -12.97 -0.06
N HIS A 108 -18.15 -11.77 0.53
CA HIS A 108 -18.00 -10.52 -0.22
C HIS A 108 -16.56 -10.02 -0.18
N VAL A 109 -16.01 -9.68 -1.35
CA VAL A 109 -14.67 -9.07 -1.46
C VAL A 109 -14.73 -7.63 -0.97
N VAL A 110 -13.94 -7.30 0.03
CA VAL A 110 -13.78 -5.94 0.56
C VAL A 110 -12.44 -5.31 0.19
N GLY A 111 -11.46 -6.12 -0.20
CA GLY A 111 -10.18 -5.64 -0.73
C GLY A 111 -9.53 -6.65 -1.66
N GLN A 112 -8.80 -6.13 -2.64
CA GLN A 112 -7.94 -6.94 -3.48
C GLN A 112 -6.66 -6.16 -3.79
N PHE A 113 -5.51 -6.79 -3.55
CA PHE A 113 -4.19 -6.22 -3.76
C PHE A 113 -3.45 -7.07 -4.76
N VAL A 114 -2.76 -6.42 -5.70
CA VAL A 114 -1.86 -7.11 -6.64
C VAL A 114 -0.48 -6.52 -6.48
N GLU A 115 0.44 -7.34 -5.98
CA GLU A 115 1.81 -6.93 -5.69
C GLU A 115 2.81 -8.00 -6.13
N PRO A 116 4.09 -7.66 -6.32
CA PRO A 116 5.13 -8.65 -6.59
C PRO A 116 5.26 -9.61 -5.41
N ASP A 117 5.46 -10.90 -5.69
CA ASP A 117 5.77 -11.88 -4.65
C ASP A 117 7.25 -11.76 -4.26
N VAL A 118 7.52 -11.60 -2.96
CA VAL A 118 8.87 -11.61 -2.39
C VAL A 118 8.98 -12.85 -1.48
N PRO A 119 9.64 -13.94 -1.93
CA PRO A 119 9.67 -15.21 -1.20
C PRO A 119 10.24 -15.09 0.22
N MET A 120 9.73 -15.93 1.14
CA MET A 120 10.34 -16.18 2.45
C MET A 120 11.41 -17.27 2.28
N ASN A 121 12.58 -16.92 1.74
CA ASN A 121 13.76 -17.76 1.89
C ASN A 121 14.53 -17.31 3.15
N THR A 122 15.27 -18.22 3.79
CA THR A 122 16.01 -18.00 5.05
C THR A 122 16.74 -16.65 5.06
N PRO A 123 16.72 -15.88 6.17
CA PRO A 123 17.36 -14.57 6.23
C PRO A 123 18.87 -14.73 6.12
N GLY A 124 19.41 -14.58 4.92
CA GLY A 124 20.85 -14.53 4.72
C GLY A 124 21.35 -13.10 4.94
N THR A 125 22.47 -13.02 5.66
CA THR A 125 23.13 -11.77 6.04
C THR A 125 23.48 -10.95 4.79
N ALA A 126 23.11 -9.67 4.77
CA ALA A 126 23.35 -8.69 3.69
C ALA A 126 24.84 -8.30 3.48
N LEU A 127 25.77 -9.26 3.56
CA LEU A 127 27.22 -9.04 3.54
C LEU A 127 27.91 -9.51 2.25
N GLU A 128 27.16 -9.93 1.23
CA GLU A 128 27.73 -10.29 -0.07
C GLU A 128 28.14 -9.03 -0.84
N ARG A 129 29.40 -9.00 -1.31
CA ARG A 129 29.96 -7.89 -2.10
C ARG A 129 29.25 -7.67 -3.45
N ASP A 130 28.50 -8.66 -3.91
CA ASP A 130 27.81 -8.66 -5.20
C ASP A 130 26.28 -8.56 -5.06
N ALA A 131 25.76 -8.27 -3.86
CA ALA A 131 24.33 -8.09 -3.65
C ALA A 131 23.80 -6.85 -4.39
N ILE A 132 22.65 -6.99 -5.01
CA ILE A 132 21.98 -5.89 -5.73
C ILE A 132 21.58 -4.83 -4.71
N THR A 133 21.98 -3.58 -4.95
CA THR A 133 21.69 -2.46 -4.05
C THR A 133 20.37 -1.77 -4.37
N ILE A 134 19.89 -0.94 -3.45
CA ILE A 134 18.67 -0.13 -3.66
C ILE A 134 18.89 0.84 -4.83
N GLY A 135 20.07 1.47 -4.92
CA GLY A 135 20.44 2.32 -6.05
C GLY A 135 20.37 1.58 -7.39
N GLU A 136 20.89 0.36 -7.45
CA GLU A 136 20.83 -0.48 -8.66
C GLU A 136 19.41 -0.91 -9.01
N ALA A 137 18.59 -1.26 -8.02
CA ALA A 137 17.18 -1.60 -8.24
C ALA A 137 16.35 -0.40 -8.74
N LEU A 138 16.63 0.80 -8.23
CA LEU A 138 16.03 2.04 -8.72
C LEU A 138 16.46 2.34 -10.15
N GLU A 139 17.74 2.21 -10.47
CA GLU A 139 18.27 2.41 -11.82
C GLU A 139 17.71 1.38 -12.82
N ALA A 140 17.54 0.12 -12.41
CA ALA A 140 16.86 -0.89 -13.21
C ALA A 140 15.43 -0.48 -13.59
N SER A 141 14.74 0.25 -12.70
CA SER A 141 13.39 0.78 -12.98
C SER A 141 13.40 1.86 -14.07
N ALA A 142 14.53 2.55 -14.29
CA ALA A 142 14.68 3.55 -15.33
C ALA A 142 14.70 2.95 -16.75
N ILE A 143 15.00 1.66 -16.88
CA ILE A 143 15.07 0.94 -18.17
C ILE A 143 14.04 -0.20 -18.27
N ALA A 144 13.27 -0.44 -17.22
CA ALA A 144 12.23 -1.46 -17.18
C ALA A 144 10.99 -1.04 -17.99
N GLY A 145 10.00 -1.92 -18.10
CA GLY A 145 8.80 -1.70 -18.92
C GLY A 145 7.95 -0.47 -18.54
N ALA A 146 8.18 0.15 -17.38
CA ALA A 146 7.53 1.39 -16.96
C ALA A 146 8.42 2.64 -17.14
N SER A 147 9.59 2.56 -17.80
CA SER A 147 10.55 3.67 -17.96
C SER A 147 9.91 4.98 -18.44
N ASP A 148 9.03 4.87 -19.44
CA ASP A 148 8.37 6.00 -20.10
C ASP A 148 7.06 6.42 -19.41
N LYS A 149 6.70 5.74 -18.30
CA LYS A 149 5.54 6.11 -17.49
C LYS A 149 5.79 7.50 -16.88
N PRO A 150 4.88 8.47 -17.07
CA PRO A 150 4.90 9.71 -16.30
C PRO A 150 4.82 9.43 -14.80
N VAL A 151 5.73 10.01 -14.03
CA VAL A 151 5.75 9.84 -12.57
C VAL A 151 4.44 10.36 -11.96
N ASP A 152 3.82 9.52 -11.14
CA ASP A 152 2.65 9.87 -10.31
C ASP A 152 3.00 9.89 -8.82
N GLU A 153 2.01 10.19 -7.97
CA GLU A 153 2.20 10.28 -6.50
C GLU A 153 2.63 8.93 -5.89
N SER A 154 2.15 7.83 -6.46
CA SER A 154 2.47 6.49 -6.00
C SER A 154 3.91 6.10 -6.32
N ASP A 155 4.37 6.41 -7.53
CA ASP A 155 5.77 6.29 -7.92
C ASP A 155 6.67 7.14 -7.00
N ALA A 156 6.28 8.38 -6.75
CA ALA A 156 7.04 9.29 -5.90
C ALA A 156 7.17 8.74 -4.46
N ALA A 157 6.08 8.21 -3.90
CA ALA A 157 6.10 7.57 -2.59
C ALA A 157 6.98 6.31 -2.54
N ALA A 158 6.96 5.49 -3.59
CA ALA A 158 7.82 4.32 -3.71
C ALA A 158 9.31 4.69 -3.78
N ILE A 159 9.66 5.70 -4.59
CA ILE A 159 11.04 6.22 -4.73
C ILE A 159 11.52 6.81 -3.41
N GLN A 160 10.70 7.61 -2.74
CA GLN A 160 11.02 8.19 -1.43
C GLN A 160 11.24 7.07 -0.40
N ALA A 161 10.38 6.05 -0.37
CA ALA A 161 10.54 4.92 0.53
C ALA A 161 11.84 4.15 0.28
N ALA A 162 12.24 3.98 -0.98
CA ALA A 162 13.50 3.36 -1.34
C ALA A 162 14.70 4.21 -0.86
N GLU A 163 14.69 5.52 -1.09
CA GLU A 163 15.75 6.44 -0.65
C GLU A 163 15.90 6.48 0.89
N MET A 164 14.78 6.55 1.63
CA MET A 164 14.81 6.50 3.10
C MET A 164 15.44 5.19 3.62
N ARG A 165 15.17 4.08 2.92
CA ARG A 165 15.75 2.78 3.26
C ARG A 165 17.23 2.70 2.92
N ALA A 166 17.63 3.18 1.74
CA ALA A 166 19.02 3.23 1.32
C ALA A 166 19.90 4.02 2.31
N THR A 167 19.36 5.13 2.81
CA THR A 167 20.09 6.06 3.69
C THR A 167 19.91 5.79 5.18
N GLY A 168 18.89 5.00 5.56
CA GLY A 168 18.50 4.81 6.96
C GLY A 168 17.92 6.07 7.61
N LYS A 169 17.54 7.08 6.82
CA LYS A 169 16.98 8.35 7.30
C LYS A 169 15.46 8.31 7.23
N ASN A 170 14.81 8.94 8.20
CA ASN A 170 13.35 9.02 8.30
C ASN A 170 12.76 10.28 7.65
N GLU A 171 13.59 11.11 7.04
CA GLU A 171 13.19 12.37 6.41
C GLU A 171 13.54 12.34 4.93
N THR A 172 12.74 13.02 4.11
CA THR A 172 13.05 13.22 2.70
C THR A 172 14.27 14.12 2.57
N GLU A 173 15.29 13.64 1.86
CA GLU A 173 16.47 14.45 1.60
C GLU A 173 16.16 15.60 0.63
N PRO A 174 16.43 16.87 1.01
CA PRO A 174 16.26 17.98 0.10
C PRO A 174 17.12 17.81 -1.16
N GLY A 175 16.46 17.74 -2.32
CA GLY A 175 17.12 17.50 -3.61
C GLY A 175 17.45 16.04 -3.92
N GLY A 176 17.12 15.11 -3.01
CA GLY A 176 17.20 13.67 -3.23
C GLY A 176 16.22 13.15 -4.29
N LEU A 177 16.31 11.86 -4.59
CA LEU A 177 15.45 11.19 -5.57
C LEU A 177 13.96 11.28 -5.19
N GLY A 178 13.64 11.10 -3.90
CA GLY A 178 12.26 11.21 -3.41
C GLY A 178 11.68 12.61 -3.59
N ALA A 179 12.45 13.65 -3.25
CA ALA A 179 12.04 15.04 -3.44
C ALA A 179 11.85 15.39 -4.92
N ARG A 180 12.74 14.91 -5.79
CA ARG A 180 12.64 15.10 -7.25
C ARG A 180 11.41 14.40 -7.83
N ALA A 181 11.15 13.17 -7.41
CA ALA A 181 9.97 12.42 -7.83
C ALA A 181 8.67 13.10 -7.40
N GLN A 182 8.61 13.61 -6.17
CA GLN A 182 7.43 14.34 -5.67
C GLN A 182 7.18 15.64 -6.45
N SER A 183 8.24 16.39 -6.77
CA SER A 183 8.16 17.58 -7.61
C SER A 183 7.70 17.23 -9.03
N ALA A 184 8.23 16.15 -9.62
CA ALA A 184 7.83 15.64 -10.92
C ALA A 184 6.35 15.22 -10.95
N ALA A 185 5.89 14.43 -9.97
CA ALA A 185 4.50 14.02 -9.84
C ALA A 185 3.57 15.24 -9.76
N THR A 186 3.88 16.20 -8.89
CA THR A 186 3.11 17.44 -8.73
C THR A 186 3.04 18.22 -10.04
N ARG A 187 4.17 18.37 -10.74
CA ARG A 187 4.22 19.06 -12.04
C ARG A 187 3.43 18.32 -13.11
N ASN A 188 3.50 17.00 -13.14
CA ASN A 188 2.81 16.15 -14.11
C ASN A 188 1.28 16.28 -14.02
N THR A 189 0.71 16.49 -12.82
CA THR A 189 -0.73 16.74 -12.65
C THR A 189 -1.21 18.01 -13.37
N ARG A 190 -0.32 18.99 -13.52
CA ARG A 190 -0.59 20.29 -14.15
C ARG A 190 -0.17 20.33 -15.62
N THR A 191 0.43 19.26 -16.13
CA THR A 191 0.99 19.20 -17.49
C THR A 191 0.04 18.43 -18.41
N VAL A 192 -0.53 19.13 -19.40
CA VAL A 192 -1.53 18.55 -20.31
C VAL A 192 -0.90 17.56 -21.28
N SER A 193 0.23 17.91 -21.90
CA SER A 193 0.88 17.02 -22.87
C SER A 193 1.67 15.92 -22.18
N HIS A 194 1.37 14.66 -22.52
CA HIS A 194 2.13 13.51 -22.02
C HIS A 194 3.62 13.57 -22.39
N SER A 195 3.97 14.12 -23.55
CA SER A 195 5.37 14.26 -24.00
C SER A 195 6.21 15.24 -23.18
N HIS A 196 5.57 16.09 -22.37
CA HIS A 196 6.24 17.06 -21.51
C HIS A 196 6.23 16.64 -20.03
N LYS A 197 5.66 15.48 -19.72
CA LYS A 197 5.67 14.94 -18.37
C LYS A 197 7.03 14.31 -18.09
N THR A 198 7.50 14.49 -16.87
CA THR A 198 8.70 13.83 -16.38
C THR A 198 8.39 12.36 -16.12
N THR A 199 9.21 11.47 -16.66
CA THR A 199 9.02 10.02 -16.60
C THR A 199 9.85 9.35 -15.50
N LEU A 200 9.60 8.07 -15.23
CA LEU A 200 10.40 7.29 -14.29
C LEU A 200 11.88 7.26 -14.71
N SER A 201 12.16 7.13 -16.01
CA SER A 201 13.54 7.15 -16.51
C SER A 201 14.24 8.48 -16.22
N ASP A 202 13.57 9.62 -16.45
CA ASP A 202 14.13 10.97 -16.17
C ASP A 202 14.53 11.15 -14.69
N VAL A 203 13.80 10.53 -13.77
CA VAL A 203 14.07 10.62 -12.32
C VAL A 203 15.13 9.62 -11.88
N LEU A 204 15.07 8.38 -12.37
CA LEU A 204 15.82 7.24 -11.84
C LEU A 204 17.09 6.87 -12.61
N THR A 205 17.35 7.49 -13.76
CA THR A 205 18.64 7.37 -14.44
C THR A 205 19.77 7.73 -13.46
N ASP A 206 20.85 6.97 -13.41
CA ASP A 206 21.98 7.11 -12.46
C ASP A 206 21.56 7.14 -10.98
N ALA A 207 20.45 6.48 -10.61
CA ALA A 207 19.95 6.49 -9.23
C ALA A 207 21.02 6.06 -8.21
N LYS A 208 21.84 5.07 -8.57
CA LYS A 208 22.96 4.60 -7.75
C LYS A 208 23.95 5.70 -7.40
N GLU A 209 24.27 6.58 -8.34
CA GLU A 209 25.21 7.69 -8.14
C GLU A 209 24.56 8.88 -7.42
N LYS A 210 23.23 9.01 -7.53
CA LYS A 210 22.45 10.11 -6.96
C LYS A 210 22.05 9.89 -5.51
N LEU A 211 22.09 8.65 -5.02
CA LEU A 211 21.84 8.33 -3.62
C LEU A 211 23.06 8.69 -2.74
N PRO A 212 22.86 9.38 -1.60
CA PRO A 212 23.97 9.76 -0.72
C PRO A 212 24.54 8.59 0.09
N ALA A 213 23.76 7.52 0.24
CA ALA A 213 24.16 6.25 0.82
C ALA A 213 23.32 5.14 0.17
N ASP A 214 23.87 3.94 0.11
CA ASP A 214 23.24 2.80 -0.52
C ASP A 214 23.50 1.53 0.29
N LYS A 215 22.60 0.56 0.15
CA LYS A 215 22.72 -0.76 0.79
C LYS A 215 22.10 -1.84 -0.08
N ALA A 216 22.49 -3.08 0.18
CA ALA A 216 21.86 -4.25 -0.44
C ALA A 216 20.36 -4.28 -0.15
N VAL A 217 19.56 -4.60 -1.17
CA VAL A 217 18.10 -4.73 -1.03
C VAL A 217 17.79 -5.95 -0.16
N THR A 218 17.05 -5.74 0.94
CA THR A 218 16.44 -6.84 1.70
C THR A 218 14.97 -7.01 1.36
N ARG A 219 14.38 -8.11 1.82
CA ARG A 219 12.93 -8.34 1.72
C ARG A 219 12.14 -7.21 2.37
N GLU A 220 12.51 -6.83 3.58
CA GLU A 220 11.83 -5.80 4.36
C GLU A 220 11.88 -4.44 3.65
N ASP A 221 12.94 -4.19 2.88
CA ASP A 221 13.02 -3.01 2.03
C ASP A 221 12.03 -3.07 0.88
N ALA A 222 12.00 -4.19 0.15
CA ALA A 222 11.06 -4.38 -0.96
C ALA A 222 9.60 -4.30 -0.50
N GLU A 223 9.23 -4.98 0.58
CA GLU A 223 7.87 -4.91 1.16
C GLU A 223 7.52 -3.50 1.59
N GLY A 224 8.48 -2.76 2.16
CA GLY A 224 8.28 -1.36 2.52
C GLY A 224 7.99 -0.45 1.34
N VAL A 225 8.67 -0.67 0.21
CA VAL A 225 8.47 0.08 -1.04
C VAL A 225 7.15 -0.32 -1.71
N ILE A 226 6.83 -1.62 -1.77
CA ILE A 226 5.54 -2.13 -2.25
C ILE A 226 4.39 -1.46 -1.49
N GLY A 227 4.45 -1.48 -0.16
CA GLY A 227 3.44 -0.85 0.67
C GLY A 227 3.35 0.67 0.46
N ALA A 228 4.45 1.35 0.14
CA ALA A 228 4.44 2.79 -0.17
C ALA A 228 3.76 3.10 -1.50
N GLU A 229 3.98 2.27 -2.51
CA GLU A 229 3.31 2.39 -3.80
C GLU A 229 1.80 2.16 -3.66
N LEU A 230 1.41 1.03 -3.05
CA LEU A 230 0.00 0.63 -2.89
C LEU A 230 -0.83 1.66 -2.12
N ARG A 231 -0.26 2.25 -1.06
CA ARG A 231 -0.95 3.28 -0.25
C ARG A 231 -1.43 4.48 -1.05
N ASN A 232 -0.77 4.79 -2.16
CA ASN A 232 -1.06 5.95 -2.99
C ASN A 232 -1.76 5.56 -4.29
N LYS A 233 -2.32 4.35 -4.37
CA LYS A 233 -3.07 3.87 -5.53
C LYS A 233 -4.47 3.42 -5.18
N LEU A 234 -5.44 4.00 -5.87
CA LEU A 234 -6.87 3.67 -5.70
C LEU A 234 -7.22 2.26 -6.20
N ASP A 235 -6.47 1.72 -7.15
CA ASP A 235 -6.71 0.38 -7.67
C ASP A 235 -6.00 -0.72 -6.86
N MET A 236 -5.16 -0.34 -5.88
CA MET A 236 -4.40 -1.25 -5.02
C MET A 236 -3.51 -2.23 -5.81
N ARG A 237 -2.91 -1.76 -6.93
CA ARG A 237 -2.01 -2.56 -7.76
C ARG A 237 -0.66 -1.89 -7.95
N THR A 238 0.43 -2.59 -7.66
CA THR A 238 1.78 -2.09 -7.98
C THR A 238 1.96 -1.91 -9.49
N THR A 239 2.77 -0.94 -9.91
CA THR A 239 3.08 -0.71 -11.33
C THR A 239 3.95 -1.85 -11.87
N PRO A 240 3.49 -2.62 -12.88
CA PRO A 240 4.34 -3.61 -13.52
C PRO A 240 5.59 -2.96 -14.13
N GLY A 241 6.77 -3.49 -13.81
CA GLY A 241 8.05 -2.91 -14.25
C GLY A 241 8.38 -1.54 -13.62
N GLY A 242 7.63 -1.11 -12.60
CA GLY A 242 7.95 0.08 -11.81
C GLY A 242 8.87 -0.21 -10.63
N VAL A 243 8.96 0.75 -9.72
CA VAL A 243 9.91 0.74 -8.60
C VAL A 243 9.72 -0.45 -7.65
N ALA A 244 8.48 -0.75 -7.25
CA ALA A 244 8.23 -1.89 -6.37
C ALA A 244 8.55 -3.24 -7.02
N ALA A 245 8.30 -3.38 -8.33
CA ALA A 245 8.62 -4.59 -9.08
C ALA A 245 10.14 -4.82 -9.14
N SER A 246 10.93 -3.79 -9.41
CA SER A 246 12.39 -3.89 -9.44
C SER A 246 12.98 -4.18 -8.06
N MET A 247 12.45 -3.55 -7.01
CA MET A 247 12.85 -3.81 -5.63
C MET A 247 12.56 -5.25 -5.21
N ALA A 248 11.38 -5.78 -5.54
CA ALA A 248 11.02 -7.16 -5.28
C ALA A 248 11.90 -8.17 -6.03
N ALA A 249 12.20 -7.89 -7.31
CA ALA A 249 13.11 -8.71 -8.11
C ALA A 249 14.51 -8.71 -7.51
N ALA A 250 15.04 -7.55 -7.11
CA ALA A 250 16.34 -7.42 -6.47
C ALA A 250 16.41 -8.17 -5.14
N ALA A 251 15.40 -8.01 -4.27
CA ALA A 251 15.31 -8.77 -3.01
C ALA A 251 15.31 -10.28 -3.24
N THR A 252 14.53 -10.74 -4.22
CA THR A 252 14.44 -12.18 -4.56
C THR A 252 15.77 -12.71 -5.09
N LEU A 253 16.46 -11.96 -5.94
CA LEU A 253 17.78 -12.34 -6.45
C LEU A 253 18.84 -12.40 -5.34
N ASN A 254 18.82 -11.43 -4.43
CA ASN A 254 19.72 -11.41 -3.27
C ASN A 254 19.47 -12.60 -2.34
N GLN A 255 18.21 -12.97 -2.09
CA GLN A 255 17.86 -14.16 -1.30
C GLN A 255 18.30 -15.46 -1.97
N ASN A 256 18.20 -15.57 -3.29
CA ASN A 256 18.51 -16.81 -4.01
C ASN A 256 20.01 -17.05 -4.15
N ARG A 257 20.83 -16.00 -4.30
CA ARG A 257 22.30 -16.12 -4.33
C ARG A 257 22.87 -16.69 -3.04
N GLN A 258 22.28 -16.32 -1.91
CA GLN A 258 22.66 -16.82 -0.59
C GLN A 258 22.37 -18.31 -0.38
N VAL A 259 21.45 -18.91 -1.16
CA VAL A 259 21.15 -20.35 -1.09
C VAL A 259 22.16 -21.18 -1.89
N THR A 260 22.82 -20.60 -2.90
CA THR A 260 23.77 -21.33 -3.76
C THR A 260 25.21 -21.36 -3.22
N ASP A 261 25.56 -20.45 -2.31
CA ASP A 261 26.90 -20.34 -1.70
C ASP A 261 27.00 -20.97 -0.28
N ALA A 262 25.93 -21.62 0.20
CA ALA A 262 25.87 -22.35 1.47
C ALA A 262 25.92 -23.87 1.28
#